data_AF-A0A5J6LPA3-F1
#
_entry.id   AF-A0A5J6LPA3-F1
#
_cell.length_a   1.000
_cell.length_b   1.000
_cell.length_c   1.000
_cell.angle_alpha   90.00
_cell.angle_beta   90.00
_cell.angle_gamma   90.00
#
_symmetry.space_group_name_H-M   'P 1'
#
loop_
_entity.id
_entity.type
_entity.pdbx_description
1 polymer ?
#
loop_
_entity_poly.entity_id
_entity_poly.type
_entity_poly.pdbx_seq_one_letter_code
_entity_poly.pdbx_strand_id
1 'polypeptide(L)'
;MKNKSKKWKWFLLIIPALMILGIITTTLDEMKSKDGIYYLTVKNESTKTASLDKTSWIKIDGEQITIKEGSSEHTYSYDPENEEFTRDSEKYSCMIYDGLLTLSGDQPQKELPEYVSPDSSWYSAYEKGQVKIKD
;
A
#
# COMPACT_ATOMS: atom_id res chain seq x y z
N MET A 1 15.72 38.68 -38.77
CA MET A 1 15.22 38.21 -37.45
C MET A 1 15.69 36.78 -37.22
N LYS A 2 16.54 36.55 -36.20
CA LYS A 2 17.07 35.21 -35.87
C LYS A 2 15.96 34.32 -35.29
N ASN A 3 15.80 33.12 -35.87
CA ASN A 3 14.85 32.06 -35.51
C ASN A 3 14.84 31.73 -34.00
N LYS A 4 14.08 32.47 -33.20
CA LYS A 4 13.83 32.16 -31.77
C LYS A 4 12.60 31.26 -31.55
N SER A 5 11.83 30.94 -32.59
CA SER A 5 10.60 30.15 -32.50
C SER A 5 10.83 28.63 -32.38
N LYS A 6 12.01 28.12 -32.75
CA LYS A 6 12.29 26.68 -32.81
C LYS A 6 12.44 26.04 -31.42
N LYS A 7 12.97 26.78 -30.43
CA LYS A 7 13.13 26.31 -29.04
C LYS A 7 11.81 26.29 -28.25
N TRP A 8 10.89 27.22 -28.54
CA TRP A 8 9.60 27.31 -27.82
C TRP A 8 8.63 26.18 -28.22
N LYS A 9 8.65 25.77 -29.50
CA LYS A 9 7.91 24.59 -29.97
C LYS A 9 8.33 23.29 -29.30
N TRP A 10 9.59 23.18 -28.86
CA TRP A 10 10.07 21.96 -28.19
C TRP A 10 9.57 21.88 -26.74
N PHE A 11 9.48 23.00 -26.03
CA PHE A 11 8.83 23.06 -24.70
C PHE A 11 7.33 22.72 -24.76
N LEU A 12 6.63 23.10 -25.84
CA LEU A 12 5.22 22.73 -26.04
C LEU A 12 5.02 21.22 -26.18
N LEU A 13 6.03 20.46 -26.62
CA LEU A 13 5.94 19.00 -26.76
C LEU A 13 6.31 18.24 -25.47
N ILE A 14 7.02 18.90 -24.54
CA ILE A 14 7.38 18.29 -23.24
C ILE A 14 6.15 18.07 -22.37
N ILE A 15 5.22 19.03 -22.34
CA ILE A 15 4.01 18.94 -21.48
C ILE A 15 3.12 17.74 -21.89
N PRO A 16 2.74 17.56 -23.17
CA PRO A 16 2.02 16.37 -23.62
C PRO A 16 2.78 15.06 -23.33
N ALA A 17 4.09 15.05 -23.52
CA ALA A 17 4.91 13.86 -23.26
C ALA A 17 4.91 13.48 -21.76
N LEU A 18 5.00 14.46 -20.86
CA LEU A 18 4.91 14.24 -19.41
C LEU A 18 3.52 13.76 -18.98
N MET A 19 2.44 14.31 -19.58
CA MET A 19 1.08 13.82 -19.31
C MET A 19 0.90 12.36 -19.73
N ILE A 20 1.40 11.97 -20.90
CA ILE A 20 1.34 10.59 -21.38
C ILE A 20 2.10 9.65 -20.43
N LEU A 21 3.30 10.05 -19.98
CA LEU A 21 4.07 9.27 -19.01
C LEU A 21 3.33 9.09 -17.68
N GLY A 22 2.69 10.14 -17.15
CA GLY A 22 1.90 10.07 -15.92
C GLY A 22 0.72 9.10 -16.02
N ILE A 23 -0.02 9.12 -17.14
CA ILE A 23 -1.15 8.21 -17.37
C ILE A 23 -0.69 6.73 -17.42
N ILE A 24 0.47 6.47 -18.06
CA ILE A 24 1.05 5.12 -18.14
C ILE A 24 1.44 4.61 -16.74
N THR A 25 2.02 5.47 -15.89
CA THR A 25 2.37 5.07 -14.52
C THR A 25 1.15 4.77 -13.66
N THR A 26 0.08 5.57 -13.78
CA THR A 26 -1.16 5.32 -13.04
C THR A 26 -1.82 4.01 -13.47
N THR A 27 -1.90 3.75 -14.77
CA THR A 27 -2.48 2.49 -15.29
C THR A 27 -1.64 1.25 -14.97
N LEU A 28 -0.31 1.37 -14.91
CA LEU A 28 0.56 0.28 -14.46
C LEU A 28 0.41 -0.03 -12.97
N ASP A 29 0.23 0.98 -12.12
CA ASP A 29 -0.03 0.76 -10.69
C ASP A 29 -1.43 0.17 -10.44
N GLU A 30 -2.45 0.55 -11.23
CA GLU A 30 -3.77 -0.09 -11.21
C GLU A 30 -3.72 -1.56 -11.70
N MET A 31 -2.81 -1.90 -12.61
CA MET A 31 -2.64 -3.26 -13.14
C MET A 31 -1.78 -4.16 -12.25
N LYS A 32 -1.07 -3.63 -11.25
CA LYS A 32 -0.33 -4.48 -10.31
C LYS A 32 -1.33 -5.30 -9.51
N SER A 33 -1.14 -6.62 -9.52
CA SER A 33 -1.94 -7.48 -8.66
C SER A 33 -1.77 -7.03 -7.21
N LYS A 34 -2.90 -6.99 -6.50
CA LYS A 34 -2.95 -6.74 -5.04
C LYS A 34 -2.65 -8.01 -4.25
N ASP A 35 -2.57 -9.16 -4.94
CA ASP A 35 -2.15 -10.42 -4.34
C ASP A 35 -0.75 -10.31 -3.75
N GLY A 36 -0.57 -10.89 -2.59
CA GLY A 36 0.70 -10.80 -1.89
C GLY A 36 0.55 -10.94 -0.39
N ILE A 37 1.69 -11.03 0.30
CA ILE A 37 1.78 -11.07 1.75
C ILE A 37 2.17 -9.68 2.24
N TYR A 38 1.44 -9.16 3.22
CA TYR A 38 1.65 -7.86 3.85
C TYR A 38 1.92 -8.09 5.34
N TYR A 39 3.05 -7.59 5.84
CA TYR A 39 3.48 -7.81 7.22
C TYR A 39 3.06 -6.64 8.12
N LEU A 40 2.63 -6.95 9.34
CA LEU A 40 2.14 -5.95 10.29
C LEU A 40 3.23 -4.93 10.64
N THR A 41 2.85 -3.66 10.68
CA THR A 41 3.70 -2.57 11.17
C THR A 41 3.52 -2.40 12.67
N VAL A 42 4.61 -2.34 13.42
CA VAL A 42 4.62 -2.07 14.85
C VAL A 42 5.37 -0.78 15.14
N LYS A 43 4.67 0.17 15.76
CA LYS A 43 5.22 1.46 16.20
C LYS A 43 5.82 1.33 17.60
N ASN A 44 7.00 1.90 17.78
CA ASN A 44 7.66 2.06 19.07
C ASN A 44 7.69 3.54 19.43
N GLU A 45 6.79 3.93 20.34
CA GLU A 45 6.66 5.31 20.81
C GLU A 45 7.88 5.80 21.60
N SER A 46 8.62 4.92 22.27
CA SER A 46 9.79 5.30 23.04
C SER A 46 10.96 5.73 22.16
N THR A 47 11.15 5.05 21.02
CA THR A 47 12.25 5.34 20.08
C THR A 47 11.80 6.17 18.87
N LYS A 48 10.49 6.43 18.77
CA LYS A 48 9.83 7.08 17.62
C LYS A 48 10.20 6.40 16.30
N THR A 49 10.08 5.07 16.28
CA THR A 49 10.33 4.26 15.08
C THR A 49 9.20 3.29 14.78
N ALA A 50 9.13 2.81 13.54
CA ALA A 50 8.26 1.72 13.13
C ALA A 50 9.09 0.59 12.50
N SER A 51 8.62 -0.65 12.70
CA SER A 51 9.26 -1.87 12.21
C SER A 51 8.22 -2.91 11.78
N LEU A 52 8.65 -4.01 11.17
CA LEU A 52 7.76 -5.12 10.81
C LEU A 52 7.69 -6.17 11.92
N ASP A 53 6.48 -6.60 12.26
CA ASP A 53 6.24 -7.88 12.90
C ASP A 53 6.02 -8.94 11.83
N LYS A 54 7.00 -9.82 11.63
CA LYS A 54 6.91 -10.92 10.65
C LYS A 54 6.07 -12.10 11.13
N THR A 55 5.65 -12.10 12.40
CA THR A 55 4.78 -13.15 12.96
C THR A 55 3.31 -12.90 12.70
N SER A 56 2.95 -11.67 12.31
CA SER A 56 1.59 -11.26 11.95
C SER A 56 1.55 -10.73 10.53
N TRP A 57 0.66 -11.28 9.69
CA TRP A 57 0.58 -10.88 8.28
C TRP A 57 -0.82 -11.09 7.70
N ILE A 58 -1.07 -10.43 6.58
CA ILE A 58 -2.25 -10.59 5.75
C ILE A 58 -1.80 -11.06 4.36
N LYS A 59 -2.41 -12.12 3.84
CA LYS A 59 -2.20 -12.58 2.47
C LYS A 59 -3.48 -12.39 1.67
N ILE A 60 -3.40 -11.66 0.57
CA ILE A 60 -4.46 -11.59 -0.45
C ILE A 60 -4.09 -12.56 -1.57
N ASP A 61 -5.05 -13.37 -1.99
CA ASP A 61 -4.90 -14.38 -3.04
C ASP A 61 -6.22 -14.52 -3.81
N GLY A 62 -6.40 -13.66 -4.82
CA GLY A 62 -7.64 -13.56 -5.59
C GLY A 62 -8.81 -13.14 -4.72
N GLU A 63 -9.80 -14.02 -4.56
CA GLU A 63 -11.03 -13.79 -3.77
C GLU A 63 -10.90 -14.26 -2.31
N GLN A 64 -9.67 -14.50 -1.83
CA GLN A 64 -9.41 -14.93 -0.47
C GLN A 64 -8.43 -14.00 0.24
N ILE A 65 -8.70 -13.77 1.52
CA ILE A 65 -7.78 -13.09 2.43
C ILE A 65 -7.47 -14.01 3.61
N THR A 66 -6.19 -14.25 3.87
CA THR A 66 -5.72 -15.04 5.02
C THR A 66 -5.02 -14.12 6.00
N ILE A 67 -5.42 -14.18 7.27
CA ILE A 67 -4.90 -13.34 8.34
C ILE A 67 -4.20 -14.25 9.34
N LYS A 68 -2.90 -13.98 9.58
CA LYS A 68 -2.11 -14.60 10.64
C LYS A 68 -1.86 -13.60 11.76
N GLU A 69 -2.22 -13.98 12.97
CA GLU A 69 -2.01 -13.20 14.20
C GLU A 69 -1.34 -14.13 15.22
N GLY A 70 -0.02 -14.06 15.31
CA GLY A 70 0.79 -14.99 16.10
C GLY A 70 0.60 -16.45 15.67
N SER A 71 0.01 -17.28 16.54
CA SER A 71 -0.23 -18.71 16.27
C SER A 71 -1.55 -18.98 15.54
N SER A 72 -2.46 -18.01 15.50
CA SER A 72 -3.78 -18.15 14.88
C SER A 72 -3.70 -17.76 13.41
N GLU A 73 -4.42 -18.51 12.57
CA GLU A 73 -4.49 -18.27 11.13
C GLU A 73 -5.90 -18.59 10.64
N HIS A 74 -6.52 -17.63 9.94
CA HIS A 74 -7.89 -17.76 9.43
C HIS A 74 -7.98 -17.20 8.02
N THR A 75 -8.80 -17.83 7.20
CA THR A 75 -9.07 -17.42 5.82
C THR A 75 -10.53 -17.00 5.68
N TYR A 76 -10.74 -15.89 4.98
CA TYR A 76 -12.05 -15.29 4.74
C TYR A 76 -12.25 -15.07 3.24
N SER A 77 -13.52 -14.98 2.83
CA SER A 77 -13.86 -14.49 1.49
C SER A 77 -13.49 -13.01 1.40
N TYR A 78 -12.85 -12.65 0.30
CA TYR A 78 -12.47 -11.28 -0.04
C TYR A 78 -13.16 -10.88 -1.34
N ASP A 79 -13.73 -9.69 -1.34
CA ASP A 79 -14.32 -9.04 -2.51
C ASP A 79 -13.24 -8.14 -3.13
N PRO A 80 -12.59 -8.55 -4.24
CA PRO A 80 -11.56 -7.74 -4.88
C PRO A 80 -12.11 -6.54 -5.64
N GLU A 81 -13.41 -6.49 -5.96
CA GLU A 81 -14.03 -5.36 -6.66
C GLU A 81 -14.25 -4.18 -5.70
N ASN A 82 -14.68 -4.48 -4.47
CA ASN A 82 -14.90 -3.48 -3.43
C ASN A 82 -13.74 -3.36 -2.43
N GLU A 83 -12.77 -4.26 -2.52
CA GLU A 83 -11.60 -4.39 -1.64
C GLU A 83 -11.99 -4.64 -0.17
N GLU A 84 -12.92 -5.56 0.06
CA GLU A 84 -13.54 -5.74 1.37
C GLU A 84 -13.59 -7.21 1.79
N PHE A 85 -13.60 -7.46 3.10
CA PHE A 85 -13.88 -8.78 3.65
C PHE A 85 -14.67 -8.65 4.96
N THR A 86 -15.30 -9.74 5.37
CA THR A 86 -16.04 -9.81 6.64
C THR A 86 -15.35 -10.79 7.58
N ARG A 87 -15.02 -10.31 8.78
CA ARG A 87 -14.47 -11.09 9.88
C ARG A 87 -15.35 -10.85 11.10
N ASP A 88 -15.77 -11.92 11.78
CA ASP A 88 -16.53 -11.84 13.04
C ASP A 88 -17.82 -10.98 12.94
N SER A 89 -18.49 -11.00 11.79
CA SER A 89 -19.66 -10.17 11.44
C SER A 89 -19.37 -8.67 11.27
N GLU A 90 -18.11 -8.26 11.30
CA GLU A 90 -17.67 -6.91 11.00
C GLU A 90 -17.08 -6.86 9.60
N LYS A 91 -17.39 -5.77 8.88
CA LYS A 91 -16.90 -5.52 7.53
C LYS A 91 -15.65 -4.66 7.59
N TYR A 92 -14.63 -5.07 6.85
CA TYR A 92 -13.35 -4.39 6.75
C TYR A 92 -13.11 -4.00 5.30
N SER A 93 -12.71 -2.74 5.09
CA SER A 93 -12.19 -2.24 3.81
C SER A 93 -10.66 -2.27 3.83
N CYS A 94 -10.07 -2.81 2.78
CA CYS A 94 -8.63 -2.83 2.55
C CYS A 94 -8.25 -1.64 1.67
N MET A 95 -7.45 -0.70 2.18
CA MET A 95 -6.91 0.40 1.39
C MET A 95 -5.47 0.06 1.02
N ILE A 96 -5.21 -0.19 -0.26
CA ILE A 96 -3.90 -0.64 -0.75
C ILE A 96 -3.27 0.42 -1.66
N TYR A 97 -2.09 0.91 -1.28
CA TYR A 97 -1.35 1.92 -2.04
C TYR A 97 0.17 1.76 -1.87
N ASP A 98 0.91 1.66 -2.99
CA ASP A 98 2.38 1.48 -3.02
C ASP A 98 2.89 0.35 -2.11
N GLY A 99 2.15 -0.77 -2.08
CA GLY A 99 2.45 -1.93 -1.24
C GLY A 99 2.18 -1.74 0.25
N LEU A 100 1.56 -0.63 0.67
CA LEU A 100 1.00 -0.45 2.00
C LEU A 100 -0.47 -0.89 1.99
N LEU A 101 -0.88 -1.65 3.00
CA LEU A 101 -2.25 -2.08 3.22
C LEU A 101 -2.72 -1.56 4.57
N THR A 102 -3.80 -0.78 4.57
CA THR A 102 -4.45 -0.29 5.79
C THR A 102 -5.84 -0.89 5.87
N LEU A 103 -6.19 -1.47 7.02
CA LEU A 103 -7.55 -1.95 7.26
C LEU A 103 -8.38 -0.84 7.91
N SER A 104 -9.58 -0.60 7.38
CA SER A 104 -10.57 0.32 7.95
C SER A 104 -11.87 -0.43 8.23
N GLY A 105 -12.51 -0.14 9.36
CA GLY A 105 -13.78 -0.76 9.77
C GLY A 105 -14.32 -0.13 11.05
N ASP A 106 -15.44 -0.63 11.58
CA ASP A 106 -16.06 -0.18 12.84
C ASP A 106 -15.28 -0.60 14.10
N GLN A 107 -13.95 -0.71 14.00
CA GLN A 107 -13.11 -1.09 15.12
C GLN A 107 -13.16 0.00 16.22
N PRO A 108 -13.23 -0.41 17.51
CA PRO A 108 -13.16 0.52 18.64
C PRO A 108 -11.74 1.12 18.85
N GLN A 109 -10.74 0.71 18.05
CA GLN A 109 -9.35 1.18 18.17
C GLN A 109 -9.15 2.51 17.46
N LYS A 110 -8.45 3.44 18.13
CA LYS A 110 -8.12 4.77 17.60
C LYS A 110 -7.11 4.74 16.45
N GLU A 111 -6.31 3.70 16.31
CA GLU A 111 -5.34 3.53 15.22
C GLU A 111 -5.71 2.32 14.38
N LEU A 112 -5.75 2.52 13.07
CA LEU A 112 -5.97 1.47 12.08
C LEU A 112 -4.68 0.66 11.89
N PRO A 113 -4.74 -0.68 11.81
CA PRO A 113 -3.55 -1.48 11.58
C PRO A 113 -3.03 -1.29 10.14
N GLU A 114 -1.72 -1.12 10.03
CA GLU A 114 -1.00 -0.91 8.78
C GLU A 114 -0.07 -2.11 8.50
N TYR A 115 -0.01 -2.54 7.25
CA TYR A 115 0.79 -3.67 6.79
C TYR A 115 1.62 -3.27 5.56
N VAL A 116 2.77 -3.91 5.38
CA VAL A 116 3.71 -3.60 4.28
C VAL A 116 4.05 -4.85 3.49
N SER A 117 3.85 -4.79 2.18
CA SER A 117 4.27 -5.82 1.22
C SER A 117 5.79 -5.78 1.00
N PRO A 118 6.46 -6.94 0.81
CA PRO A 118 7.83 -7.03 0.29
C PRO A 118 8.09 -6.22 -0.97
N ASP A 119 7.07 -6.01 -1.80
CA ASP A 119 7.17 -5.24 -3.05
C ASP A 119 7.07 -3.73 -2.84
N SER A 120 6.76 -3.26 -1.62
CA SER A 120 6.72 -1.85 -1.29
C SER A 120 8.12 -1.23 -1.32
N SER A 121 8.22 -0.02 -1.86
CA SER A 121 9.45 0.78 -1.83
C SER A 121 9.96 1.07 -0.40
N TRP A 122 9.09 0.95 0.61
CA TRP A 122 9.39 1.21 2.02
C TRP A 122 9.77 -0.04 2.81
N TYR A 123 9.59 -1.24 2.26
CA TYR A 123 9.74 -2.51 3.00
C TYR A 123 11.09 -2.62 3.73
N SER A 124 12.18 -2.32 3.03
CA SER A 124 13.54 -2.38 3.60
C SER A 124 13.76 -1.42 4.77
N ALA A 125 13.06 -0.28 4.80
CA ALA A 125 13.17 0.67 5.90
C ALA A 125 12.45 0.16 7.16
N TYR A 126 11.26 -0.43 6.99
CA TYR A 126 10.52 -1.06 8.08
C TYR A 126 11.24 -2.31 8.60
N GLU A 127 11.80 -3.14 7.71
CA GLU A 127 12.55 -4.33 8.11
C GLU A 127 13.75 -4.00 9.02
N LYS A 128 14.40 -2.85 8.76
CA LYS A 128 15.53 -2.36 9.57
C LYS A 128 15.10 -1.57 10.82
N GLY A 129 13.80 -1.37 11.03
CA GLY A 129 13.28 -0.52 12.11
C GLY A 129 13.68 0.95 12.00
N GLN A 130 13.88 1.45 10.78
CA GLN A 130 14.43 2.79 10.52
C GLN A 130 13.36 3.83 10.18
N VAL A 131 12.11 3.41 9.99
CA VAL A 131 10.99 4.33 9.70
C VAL A 131 10.75 5.19 10.92
N LYS A 132 10.77 6.51 10.76
CA LYS A 132 10.48 7.46 11.84
C LYS A 132 8.99 7.76 11.89
N ILE A 133 8.40 7.63 13.07
CA ILE A 133 7.01 8.06 13.31
C ILE A 133 7.02 9.50 13.83
N LYS A 134 6.04 10.29 13.41
CA LYS A 134 5.85 11.66 13.86
C LYS A 134 4.89 11.68 15.05
N ASP A 135 5.05 12.71 15.89
CA ASP A 135 4.11 13.03 16.97
C ASP A 135 2.83 13.69 16.44
#